data_AF-A0A6P0BH04-F1
#
_entry.id   AF-A0A6P0BH04-F1
#
_cell.length_a   1.000
_cell.length_b   1.000
_cell.length_c   1.000
_cell.angle_alpha   90.00
_cell.angle_beta   90.00
_cell.angle_gamma   90.00
#
_symmetry.space_group_name_H-M   'P 1'
#
loop_
_entity.id
_entity.type
_entity.pdbx_description
1 polymer ?
#
loop_
_entity_poly.entity_id
_entity_poly.type
_entity_poly.pdbx_seq_one_letter_code
_entity_poly.pdbx_strand_id
1 'polypeptide(L)'
;MRFTIKLKLGLAFGIMTLLLIGIAVYGSLSLGTLNEASGNMIDGPMRRLELALNANVAEVNAIRAQKNALLSTDPDATAGFYKEADQNLQAMFDAVDGGLAIASPEGKPYWEKLLTIGAKFRDRSAELQQLDARGDQAGALALSLGDLRAMTNDMGDAIAALIEIQRKGMKATDQSNTDLYNSTKLILGTASGIAVLIALGAALWITLGINNGLRKITTVANAVAIGDLNQTVDVETNDEIKDLINTVNAMTANLRATAALADQIAMGDLSTDAKPLSDKDALGIAMQSMISNLRTTAGIADQIANGDLTVSPKPLSDKDALGIALEQMVERLRGVVADAISAAENVSSGSQELSASSEQVSQGATEQAASAEEASASMEEMAANIKQNADNAAQTEKIARQSAK
;
A
#
# COMPACT_ATOMS: atom_id res chain seq x y z
N MET A 1 -14.94 7.11 5.85
CA MET A 1 -14.21 5.93 6.37
C MET A 1 -12.88 5.83 5.61
N ARG A 2 -11.76 5.63 6.30
CA ARG A 2 -10.43 5.60 5.65
C ARG A 2 -10.19 4.23 5.03
N PHE A 3 -10.02 4.16 3.71
CA PHE A 3 -9.75 2.91 3.00
C PHE A 3 -8.25 2.64 2.98
N THR A 4 -7.74 2.11 4.09
CA THR A 4 -6.35 1.65 4.19
C THR A 4 -6.06 0.57 3.16
N ILE A 5 -4.82 0.46 2.70
CA ILE A 5 -4.35 -0.62 1.83
C ILE A 5 -4.69 -1.97 2.46
N LYS A 6 -4.48 -2.10 3.78
CA LYS A 6 -4.87 -3.30 4.54
C LYS A 6 -6.36 -3.60 4.45
N LEU A 7 -7.23 -2.59 4.58
CA LEU A 7 -8.67 -2.76 4.47
C LEU A 7 -9.09 -3.11 3.04
N LYS A 8 -8.50 -2.47 2.02
CA LYS A 8 -8.76 -2.78 0.60
C LYS A 8 -8.41 -4.23 0.28
N LEU A 9 -7.21 -4.70 0.67
CA LEU A 9 -6.82 -6.10 0.53
C LEU A 9 -7.75 -7.02 1.33
N GLY A 10 -8.02 -6.69 2.59
CA GLY A 10 -8.87 -7.50 3.46
C GLY A 10 -10.29 -7.66 2.90
N LEU A 11 -10.88 -6.61 2.35
CA LEU A 11 -12.19 -6.67 1.69
C LEU A 11 -12.14 -7.47 0.39
N ALA A 12 -11.13 -7.25 -0.47
CA ALA A 12 -10.99 -7.97 -1.73
C ALA A 12 -10.83 -9.49 -1.49
N PHE A 13 -9.87 -9.89 -0.64
CA PHE A 13 -9.65 -11.29 -0.29
C PHE A 13 -10.80 -11.88 0.54
N GLY A 14 -11.41 -11.09 1.42
CA GLY A 14 -12.56 -11.53 2.23
C GLY A 14 -13.77 -11.86 1.36
N ILE A 15 -14.14 -10.97 0.44
CA ILE A 15 -15.24 -11.19 -0.51
C ILE A 15 -14.93 -12.40 -1.40
N MET A 16 -13.71 -12.49 -1.93
CA MET A 16 -13.29 -13.63 -2.76
C MET A 16 -13.36 -14.96 -2.01
N THR A 17 -12.86 -15.00 -0.77
CA THR A 17 -12.90 -16.20 0.06
C THR A 17 -14.34 -16.59 0.38
N LEU A 18 -15.21 -15.64 0.72
CA LEU A 18 -16.63 -15.91 0.98
C LEU A 18 -17.34 -16.43 -0.26
N LEU A 19 -17.06 -15.89 -1.45
CA LEU A 19 -17.61 -16.38 -2.70
C LEU A 19 -17.14 -17.81 -3.00
N LEU A 20 -15.85 -18.09 -2.84
CA LEU A 20 -15.30 -19.44 -3.05
C LEU A 20 -15.89 -20.46 -2.07
N ILE A 21 -16.04 -20.10 -0.79
CA ILE A 21 -16.71 -20.94 0.20
C ILE A 21 -18.17 -21.17 -0.20
N GLY A 22 -18.89 -20.13 -0.61
CA GLY A 22 -20.28 -20.25 -1.06
C GLY A 22 -20.43 -21.19 -2.26
N ILE A 23 -19.54 -21.07 -3.25
CA ILE A 23 -19.48 -21.96 -4.42
C ILE A 23 -19.22 -23.41 -3.99
N ALA A 24 -18.24 -23.64 -3.11
CA ALA A 24 -17.88 -24.96 -2.63
C ALA A 24 -19.01 -25.62 -1.82
N VAL A 25 -19.62 -24.87 -0.90
CA VAL A 25 -20.75 -25.34 -0.07
C VAL A 25 -21.96 -25.66 -0.95
N TYR A 26 -22.35 -24.75 -1.85
CA TYR A 26 -23.47 -24.98 -2.75
C TYR A 26 -23.23 -26.18 -3.66
N GLY A 27 -22.03 -26.29 -4.24
CA GLY A 27 -21.64 -27.44 -5.06
C GLY A 27 -21.71 -28.76 -4.28
N SER A 28 -21.22 -28.77 -3.04
CA SER A 28 -21.28 -29.95 -2.18
C SER A 28 -22.71 -30.35 -1.81
N LEU A 29 -23.56 -29.38 -1.43
CA LEU A 29 -24.98 -29.63 -1.13
C LEU A 29 -25.72 -30.18 -2.35
N SER A 30 -25.52 -29.59 -3.54
CA SER A 30 -26.16 -30.06 -4.77
C SER A 30 -25.69 -31.47 -5.15
N LEU A 31 -24.40 -31.76 -5.01
CA LEU A 31 -23.89 -33.11 -5.26
C LEU A 31 -24.47 -34.13 -4.25
N GLY A 32 -24.67 -33.71 -3.00
CA GLY A 32 -25.39 -34.49 -1.99
C GLY A 32 -26.82 -34.81 -2.40
N THR A 33 -27.58 -33.82 -2.88
CA THR A 33 -28.95 -34.04 -3.38
C THR A 33 -29.01 -34.97 -4.59
N LEU A 34 -28.06 -34.88 -5.52
CA LEU A 34 -27.97 -35.81 -6.65
C LEU A 34 -27.63 -37.24 -6.20
N ASN A 35 -26.76 -37.38 -5.21
CA ASN A 35 -26.40 -38.67 -4.64
C ASN A 35 -27.60 -39.32 -3.92
N GLU A 36 -28.36 -38.54 -3.15
CA GLU A 36 -29.57 -39.01 -2.47
C GLU A 36 -30.67 -39.39 -3.47
N ALA A 37 -30.88 -38.57 -4.52
CA ALA A 37 -31.83 -38.87 -5.59
C ALA A 37 -31.48 -40.19 -6.32
N SER A 38 -30.18 -40.44 -6.53
CA SER A 38 -29.69 -41.68 -7.14
C SER A 38 -29.94 -42.90 -6.23
N GLY A 39 -29.70 -42.77 -4.91
CA GLY A 39 -30.03 -43.82 -3.93
C GLY A 39 -31.52 -44.14 -3.91
N ASN A 40 -32.37 -43.11 -3.80
CA ASN A 40 -33.83 -43.25 -3.80
C ASN A 40 -34.38 -43.87 -5.10
N MET A 41 -33.70 -43.67 -6.24
CA MET A 41 -34.06 -44.28 -7.51
C MET A 41 -33.80 -45.80 -7.53
N ILE A 42 -32.68 -46.23 -6.93
CA ILE A 42 -32.30 -47.65 -6.82
C ILE A 42 -33.25 -48.38 -5.87
N ASP A 43 -33.44 -47.85 -4.65
CA ASP A 43 -34.22 -48.53 -3.61
C ASP A 43 -35.73 -48.46 -3.83
N GLY A 44 -36.21 -47.51 -4.64
CA GLY A 44 -37.63 -47.33 -4.94
C GLY A 44 -38.03 -47.84 -6.33
N PRO A 45 -38.11 -46.98 -7.36
CA PRO A 45 -38.62 -47.35 -8.69
C PRO A 45 -37.88 -48.52 -9.36
N MET A 46 -36.55 -48.59 -9.27
CA MET A 46 -35.78 -49.68 -9.87
C MET A 46 -36.09 -51.01 -9.20
N ARG A 47 -36.14 -51.05 -7.86
CA ARG A 47 -36.51 -52.27 -7.12
C ARG A 47 -37.93 -52.72 -7.44
N ARG A 48 -38.89 -51.79 -7.54
CA ARG A 48 -40.26 -52.11 -7.96
C ARG A 48 -40.32 -52.66 -9.39
N LEU A 49 -39.54 -52.11 -10.31
CA LEU A 49 -39.46 -52.58 -11.68
C LEU A 49 -38.89 -54.01 -11.74
N GLU A 50 -37.82 -54.27 -11.00
CA GLU A 50 -37.22 -55.60 -10.89
C GLU A 50 -38.23 -56.63 -10.39
N LEU A 51 -39.00 -56.30 -9.34
CA LEU A 51 -40.05 -57.18 -8.80
C LEU A 51 -41.17 -57.43 -9.82
N ALA A 52 -41.58 -56.42 -10.58
CA ALA A 52 -42.61 -56.58 -11.62
C ALA A 52 -42.11 -57.47 -12.78
N LEU A 53 -40.84 -57.33 -13.17
CA LEU A 53 -40.21 -58.19 -14.17
C LEU A 53 -40.04 -59.63 -13.67
N ASN A 54 -39.64 -59.82 -12.41
CA ASN A 54 -39.54 -61.15 -11.80
C ASN A 54 -40.90 -61.84 -11.72
N ALA A 55 -41.95 -61.11 -11.32
CA ALA A 55 -43.32 -61.62 -11.36
C ALA A 55 -43.73 -62.02 -12.79
N ASN A 56 -43.39 -61.21 -13.80
CA ASN A 56 -43.69 -61.53 -15.20
C ASN A 56 -43.02 -62.82 -15.68
N VAL A 57 -41.71 -62.96 -15.42
CA VAL A 57 -40.94 -64.13 -15.82
C VAL A 57 -41.49 -65.38 -15.13
N ALA A 58 -41.78 -65.28 -13.84
CA ALA A 58 -42.34 -66.37 -13.04
C ALA A 58 -43.73 -66.78 -13.55
N GLU A 59 -44.63 -65.83 -13.81
CA GLU A 59 -45.95 -66.09 -14.39
C GLU A 59 -45.86 -66.84 -15.73
N VAL A 60 -45.05 -66.32 -16.66
CA VAL A 60 -44.88 -66.90 -18.00
C VAL A 60 -44.29 -68.32 -17.91
N ASN A 61 -43.33 -68.55 -17.02
CA ASN A 61 -42.76 -69.88 -16.80
C ASN A 61 -43.77 -70.84 -16.18
N ALA A 62 -44.59 -70.39 -15.22
CA ALA A 62 -45.65 -71.20 -14.63
C ALA A 62 -46.66 -71.66 -15.69
N ILE A 63 -47.11 -70.74 -16.54
CA ILE A 63 -48.03 -71.03 -17.65
C ILE A 63 -47.38 -71.99 -18.65
N ARG A 64 -46.10 -71.77 -19.01
CA ARG A 64 -45.38 -72.65 -19.94
C ARG A 64 -45.30 -74.08 -19.38
N ALA A 65 -44.96 -74.23 -18.10
CA ALA A 65 -44.89 -75.53 -17.45
C ALA A 65 -46.27 -76.22 -17.43
N GLN A 66 -47.37 -75.50 -17.09
CA GLN A 66 -48.72 -76.05 -17.20
C GLN A 66 -49.07 -76.50 -18.62
N LYS A 67 -48.71 -75.72 -19.64
CA LYS A 67 -48.95 -76.10 -21.04
C LYS A 67 -48.12 -77.33 -21.44
N ASN A 68 -46.88 -77.43 -21.00
CA ASN A 68 -46.05 -78.61 -21.23
C ASN A 68 -46.63 -79.86 -20.55
N ALA A 69 -47.20 -79.72 -19.35
CA ALA A 69 -47.87 -80.81 -18.65
C ALA A 69 -49.05 -81.37 -19.45
N LEU A 70 -49.92 -80.49 -19.97
CA LEU A 70 -51.07 -80.87 -20.79
C LEU A 70 -50.71 -81.50 -22.15
N LEU A 71 -49.52 -81.18 -22.67
CA LEU A 71 -49.02 -81.71 -23.94
C LEU A 71 -48.15 -82.97 -23.76
N SER A 72 -47.75 -83.28 -22.54
CA SER A 72 -46.91 -84.43 -22.23
C SER A 72 -47.71 -85.72 -22.27
N THR A 73 -47.11 -86.75 -22.85
CA THR A 73 -47.64 -88.13 -22.85
C THR A 73 -47.00 -89.02 -21.79
N ASP A 74 -46.00 -88.50 -21.06
CA ASP A 74 -45.27 -89.20 -20.01
C ASP A 74 -45.77 -88.73 -18.62
N PRO A 75 -46.39 -89.62 -17.80
CA PRO A 75 -46.93 -89.26 -16.49
C PRO A 75 -45.90 -88.66 -15.51
N ASP A 76 -44.65 -89.13 -15.53
CA ASP A 76 -43.61 -88.63 -14.62
C ASP A 76 -43.17 -87.23 -15.04
N ALA A 77 -43.05 -86.99 -16.36
CA ALA A 77 -42.78 -85.66 -16.90
C ALA A 77 -43.94 -84.69 -16.63
N THR A 78 -45.19 -85.14 -16.76
CA THR A 78 -46.40 -84.35 -16.46
C THR A 78 -46.42 -83.89 -15.00
N ALA A 79 -46.15 -84.79 -14.05
CA ALA A 79 -46.06 -84.43 -12.62
C ALA A 79 -44.91 -83.44 -12.35
N GLY A 80 -43.77 -83.62 -13.02
CA GLY A 80 -42.64 -82.69 -12.97
C GLY A 80 -43.01 -81.28 -13.43
N PHE A 81 -43.72 -81.15 -14.57
CA PHE A 81 -44.16 -79.87 -15.10
C PHE A 81 -45.18 -79.16 -14.21
N TYR A 82 -46.13 -79.87 -13.60
CA TYR A 82 -47.05 -79.24 -12.64
C TYR A 82 -46.30 -78.74 -11.39
N LYS A 83 -45.33 -79.50 -10.89
CA LYS A 83 -44.48 -79.05 -9.78
C LYS A 83 -43.67 -77.80 -10.15
N GLU A 84 -43.10 -77.75 -11.35
CA GLU A 84 -42.41 -76.57 -11.87
C GLU A 84 -43.37 -75.37 -11.99
N ALA A 85 -44.60 -75.60 -12.43
CA ALA A 85 -45.61 -74.57 -12.51
C ALA A 85 -45.93 -73.98 -11.14
N ASP A 86 -46.15 -74.82 -10.12
CA ASP A 86 -46.42 -74.38 -8.75
C ASP A 86 -45.25 -73.60 -8.15
N GLN A 87 -44.01 -74.03 -8.41
CA GLN A 87 -42.80 -73.33 -7.95
C GLN A 87 -42.68 -71.93 -8.57
N ASN A 88 -42.92 -71.82 -9.89
CA ASN A 88 -42.90 -70.53 -10.57
C ASN A 88 -44.07 -69.64 -10.12
N LEU A 89 -45.25 -70.21 -9.89
CA LEU A 89 -46.39 -69.46 -9.37
C LEU A 89 -46.13 -68.93 -7.96
N GLN A 90 -45.46 -69.72 -7.10
CA GLN A 90 -45.02 -69.24 -5.79
C GLN A 90 -43.99 -68.11 -5.92
N ALA A 91 -43.00 -68.23 -6.81
CA ALA A 91 -42.04 -67.16 -7.06
C ALA A 91 -42.71 -65.86 -7.57
N MET A 92 -43.79 -65.99 -8.36
CA MET A 92 -44.62 -64.84 -8.75
C MET A 92 -45.25 -64.18 -7.53
N PHE A 93 -45.86 -64.95 -6.63
CA PHE A 93 -46.44 -64.42 -5.39
C PHE A 93 -45.39 -63.75 -4.51
N ASP A 94 -44.22 -64.35 -4.33
CA ASP A 94 -43.13 -63.76 -3.54
C ASP A 94 -42.68 -62.40 -4.12
N ALA A 95 -42.61 -62.29 -5.45
CA ALA A 95 -42.31 -61.03 -6.13
C ALA A 95 -43.44 -60.00 -5.99
N VAL A 96 -44.70 -60.43 -6.03
CA VAL A 96 -45.88 -59.56 -5.83
C VAL A 96 -45.94 -59.04 -4.39
N ASP A 97 -45.72 -59.90 -3.39
CA ASP A 97 -45.69 -59.50 -1.98
C ASP A 97 -44.54 -58.53 -1.71
N GLY A 98 -43.35 -58.81 -2.27
CA GLY A 98 -42.22 -57.88 -2.24
C GLY A 98 -42.56 -56.54 -2.89
N GLY A 99 -43.27 -56.56 -4.03
CA GLY A 99 -43.70 -55.36 -4.75
C GLY A 99 -44.73 -54.54 -3.98
N LEU A 100 -45.66 -55.22 -3.30
CA LEU A 100 -46.70 -54.62 -2.48
C LEU A 100 -46.12 -53.91 -1.25
N ALA A 101 -45.08 -54.49 -0.63
CA ALA A 101 -44.41 -53.92 0.54
C ALA A 101 -43.78 -52.55 0.28
N ILE A 102 -43.35 -52.28 -0.96
CA ILE A 102 -42.73 -51.01 -1.38
C ILE A 102 -43.56 -50.26 -2.44
N ALA A 103 -44.85 -50.60 -2.57
CA ALA A 103 -45.70 -50.11 -3.63
C ALA A 103 -45.83 -48.58 -3.61
N SER A 104 -45.78 -47.96 -4.80
CA SER A 104 -46.19 -46.56 -4.94
C SER A 104 -47.72 -46.46 -4.80
N PRO A 105 -48.26 -45.29 -4.43
CA PRO A 105 -49.71 -45.08 -4.40
C PRO A 105 -50.41 -45.44 -5.72
N GLU A 106 -49.79 -45.12 -6.86
CA GLU A 106 -50.31 -45.45 -8.19
C GLU A 106 -50.18 -46.93 -8.55
N GLY A 107 -49.14 -47.62 -8.08
CA GLY A 107 -48.88 -49.02 -8.40
C GLY A 107 -49.63 -50.01 -7.50
N LYS A 108 -49.97 -49.60 -6.28
CA LYS A 108 -50.60 -50.47 -5.27
C LYS A 108 -51.86 -51.21 -5.78
N PRO A 109 -52.81 -50.56 -6.49
CA PRO A 109 -54.00 -51.26 -7.00
C PRO A 109 -53.67 -52.39 -7.99
N TYR A 110 -52.58 -52.28 -8.75
CA TYR A 110 -52.16 -53.30 -9.71
C TYR A 110 -51.48 -54.48 -9.02
N TRP A 111 -50.70 -54.24 -7.96
CA TRP A 111 -50.16 -55.31 -7.11
C TRP A 111 -51.29 -56.09 -6.40
N GLU A 112 -52.28 -55.39 -5.86
CA GLU A 112 -53.46 -56.02 -5.23
C GLU A 112 -54.31 -56.81 -6.25
N LYS A 113 -54.45 -56.28 -7.47
CA LYS A 113 -55.09 -56.98 -8.59
C LYS A 113 -54.34 -58.27 -8.93
N LEU A 114 -53.00 -58.24 -9.00
CA LEU A 114 -52.18 -59.43 -9.25
C LEU A 114 -52.32 -60.49 -8.16
N LEU A 115 -52.31 -60.08 -6.89
CA LEU A 115 -52.53 -61.00 -5.77
C LEU A 115 -53.91 -61.68 -5.88
N THR A 116 -54.94 -60.90 -6.18
CA THR A 116 -56.33 -61.39 -6.27
C THR A 116 -56.53 -62.34 -7.45
N ILE A 117 -56.03 -61.99 -8.64
CA ILE A 117 -56.16 -62.81 -9.84
C ILE A 117 -55.26 -64.03 -9.76
N GLY A 118 -54.03 -63.87 -9.28
CA GLY A 118 -53.09 -64.96 -9.04
C GLY A 118 -53.66 -66.02 -8.10
N ALA A 119 -54.34 -65.61 -7.03
CA ALA A 119 -54.99 -66.56 -6.10
C ALA A 119 -56.06 -67.39 -6.80
N LYS A 120 -56.93 -66.74 -7.60
CA LYS A 120 -57.93 -67.45 -8.41
C LYS A 120 -57.30 -68.34 -9.47
N PHE A 121 -56.23 -67.88 -10.11
CA PHE A 121 -55.48 -68.64 -11.11
C PHE A 121 -54.88 -69.91 -10.49
N ARG A 122 -54.29 -69.81 -9.29
CA ARG A 122 -53.78 -70.97 -8.54
C ARG A 122 -54.88 -72.00 -8.28
N ASP A 123 -56.04 -71.54 -7.81
CA ASP A 123 -57.17 -72.44 -7.49
C ASP A 123 -57.71 -73.13 -8.76
N ARG A 124 -57.86 -72.38 -9.86
CA ARG A 124 -58.28 -72.95 -11.17
C ARG A 124 -57.20 -73.84 -11.79
N SER A 125 -55.92 -73.57 -11.56
CA SER A 125 -54.80 -74.42 -11.98
C SER A 125 -54.80 -75.75 -11.24
N ALA A 126 -55.13 -75.78 -9.96
CA ALA A 126 -55.28 -77.03 -9.23
C ALA A 126 -56.43 -77.88 -9.79
N GLU A 127 -57.55 -77.26 -10.19
CA GLU A 127 -58.62 -77.97 -10.89
C GLU A 127 -58.20 -78.49 -12.26
N LEU A 128 -57.41 -77.71 -13.02
CA LEU A 128 -56.82 -78.15 -14.28
C LEU A 128 -55.99 -79.43 -14.09
N GLN A 129 -55.09 -79.45 -13.09
CA GLN A 129 -54.27 -80.61 -12.76
C GLN A 129 -55.13 -81.82 -12.35
N GLN A 130 -56.23 -81.60 -11.61
CA GLN A 130 -57.16 -82.68 -11.24
C GLN A 130 -57.95 -83.24 -12.44
N LEU A 131 -58.31 -82.39 -13.42
CA LEU A 131 -58.96 -82.84 -14.66
C LEU A 131 -58.00 -83.68 -15.50
N ASP A 132 -56.76 -83.20 -15.66
CA ASP A 132 -55.70 -83.90 -16.39
C ASP A 132 -55.36 -85.24 -15.74
N ALA A 133 -55.19 -85.28 -14.41
CA ALA A 133 -54.92 -86.52 -13.66
C ALA A 133 -56.05 -87.57 -13.74
N ARG A 134 -57.30 -87.14 -14.00
CA ARG A 134 -58.46 -88.02 -14.21
C ARG A 134 -58.63 -88.45 -15.68
N GLY A 135 -57.76 -87.99 -16.58
CA GLY A 135 -57.82 -88.27 -18.02
C GLY A 135 -58.83 -87.42 -18.79
N ASP A 136 -59.41 -86.38 -18.18
CA ASP A 136 -60.31 -85.45 -18.85
C ASP A 136 -59.54 -84.35 -19.59
N GLN A 137 -58.89 -84.72 -20.69
CA GLN A 137 -58.12 -83.78 -21.51
C GLN A 137 -58.99 -82.69 -22.14
N ALA A 138 -60.24 -82.99 -22.50
CA ALA A 138 -61.14 -82.02 -23.12
C ALA A 138 -61.52 -80.92 -22.13
N GLY A 139 -61.88 -81.30 -20.89
CA GLY A 139 -62.16 -80.37 -19.80
C GLY A 139 -60.92 -79.56 -19.40
N ALA A 140 -59.76 -80.22 -19.29
CA ALA A 140 -58.50 -79.54 -18.99
C ALA A 140 -58.13 -78.51 -20.07
N LEU A 141 -58.24 -78.86 -21.35
CA LEU A 141 -57.95 -77.96 -22.46
C LEU A 141 -58.94 -76.78 -22.52
N ALA A 142 -60.23 -77.03 -22.30
CA ALA A 142 -61.25 -75.99 -22.25
C ALA A 142 -60.97 -74.97 -21.13
N LEU A 143 -60.62 -75.46 -19.92
CA LEU A 143 -60.26 -74.61 -18.80
C LEU A 143 -58.96 -73.80 -19.06
N SER A 144 -57.97 -74.44 -19.68
CA SER A 144 -56.67 -73.85 -20.02
C SER A 144 -56.73 -72.79 -21.13
N LEU A 145 -57.67 -72.91 -22.06
CA LEU A 145 -57.88 -71.95 -23.16
C LEU A 145 -58.94 -70.89 -22.85
N GLY A 146 -59.84 -71.15 -21.91
CA GLY A 146 -60.86 -70.23 -21.42
C GLY A 146 -60.37 -69.43 -20.21
N ASP A 147 -60.92 -69.74 -19.02
CA ASP A 147 -60.74 -68.94 -17.79
C ASP A 147 -59.27 -68.70 -17.42
N LEU A 148 -58.42 -69.73 -17.49
CA LEU A 148 -56.98 -69.57 -17.17
C LEU A 148 -56.29 -68.61 -18.13
N ARG A 149 -56.64 -68.65 -19.42
CA ARG A 149 -56.10 -67.72 -20.42
C ARG A 149 -56.59 -66.29 -20.16
N ALA A 150 -57.85 -66.10 -19.80
CA ALA A 150 -58.38 -64.79 -19.44
C ALA A 150 -57.66 -64.20 -18.23
N MET A 151 -57.46 -65.00 -17.17
CA MET A 151 -56.71 -64.57 -15.99
C MET A 151 -55.24 -64.27 -16.28
N THR A 152 -54.56 -65.07 -17.10
CA THR A 152 -53.20 -64.76 -17.59
C THR A 152 -53.13 -63.41 -18.31
N ASN A 153 -54.10 -63.12 -19.19
CA ASN A 153 -54.12 -61.82 -19.88
C ASN A 153 -54.29 -60.67 -18.87
N ASP A 154 -55.21 -60.82 -17.90
CA ASP A 154 -55.43 -59.79 -16.88
C ASP A 154 -54.22 -59.57 -15.95
N MET A 155 -53.47 -60.64 -15.63
CA MET A 155 -52.21 -60.56 -14.89
C MET A 155 -51.13 -59.86 -15.73
N GLY A 156 -50.95 -60.27 -16.99
CA GLY A 156 -50.04 -59.62 -17.93
C GLY A 156 -50.31 -58.12 -18.08
N ASP A 157 -51.58 -57.71 -18.20
CA ASP A 157 -51.97 -56.30 -18.28
C ASP A 157 -51.65 -55.53 -17.00
N ALA A 158 -51.86 -56.13 -15.82
CA ALA A 158 -51.53 -55.50 -14.54
C ALA A 158 -50.01 -55.34 -14.35
N ILE A 159 -49.22 -56.35 -14.74
CA ILE A 159 -47.75 -56.28 -14.74
C ILE A 159 -47.25 -55.21 -15.73
N ALA A 160 -47.81 -55.17 -16.94
CA ALA A 160 -47.45 -54.17 -17.94
C ALA A 160 -47.72 -52.74 -17.42
N ALA A 161 -48.85 -52.53 -16.74
CA ALA A 161 -49.15 -51.25 -16.09
C ALA A 161 -48.13 -50.90 -15.00
N LEU A 162 -47.73 -51.86 -14.17
CA LEU A 162 -46.68 -51.66 -13.15
C LEU A 162 -45.34 -51.25 -13.76
N ILE A 163 -44.90 -51.96 -14.80
CA ILE A 163 -43.66 -51.66 -15.54
C ILE A 163 -43.72 -50.25 -16.12
N GLU A 164 -44.84 -49.87 -16.74
CA GLU A 164 -45.02 -48.56 -17.35
C GLU A 164 -45.03 -47.43 -16.32
N ILE A 165 -45.67 -47.63 -15.16
CA ILE A 165 -45.64 -46.68 -14.03
C ILE A 165 -44.19 -46.45 -13.59
N GLN A 166 -43.40 -47.51 -13.39
CA GLN A 166 -42.01 -47.35 -12.96
C GLN A 166 -41.15 -46.69 -14.05
N ARG A 167 -41.32 -47.05 -15.33
CA ARG A 167 -40.60 -46.42 -16.45
C ARG A 167 -40.89 -44.93 -16.54
N LYS A 168 -42.16 -44.52 -16.45
CA LYS A 168 -42.55 -43.10 -16.45
C LYS A 168 -41.94 -42.35 -15.26
N GLY A 169 -42.03 -42.92 -14.06
CA GLY A 169 -41.46 -42.34 -12.85
C GLY A 169 -39.94 -42.14 -12.97
N MET A 170 -39.20 -43.16 -13.41
CA MET A 170 -37.75 -43.07 -13.61
C MET A 170 -37.36 -42.02 -14.65
N LYS A 171 -38.10 -41.92 -15.75
CA LYS A 171 -37.86 -40.89 -16.78
C LYS A 171 -38.08 -39.47 -16.24
N ALA A 172 -39.12 -39.28 -15.43
CA ALA A 172 -39.38 -37.99 -14.79
C ALA A 172 -38.27 -37.61 -13.79
N THR A 173 -37.80 -38.57 -12.99
CA THR A 173 -36.66 -38.37 -12.08
C THR A 173 -35.37 -38.06 -12.83
N ASP A 174 -35.08 -38.77 -13.92
CA ASP A 174 -33.89 -38.52 -14.76
C ASP A 174 -33.91 -37.12 -15.37
N GLN A 175 -35.07 -36.67 -15.84
CA GLN A 175 -35.26 -35.31 -16.33
C GLN A 175 -35.05 -34.27 -15.23
N SER A 176 -35.64 -34.48 -14.03
CA SER A 176 -35.42 -33.62 -12.87
C SER A 176 -33.95 -33.56 -12.45
N ASN A 177 -33.22 -34.69 -12.51
CA ASN A 177 -31.79 -34.75 -12.20
C ASN A 177 -30.96 -33.99 -13.23
N THR A 178 -31.34 -34.08 -14.52
CA THR A 178 -30.70 -33.32 -15.59
C THR A 178 -30.92 -31.81 -15.42
N ASP A 179 -32.14 -31.39 -15.06
CA ASP A 179 -32.49 -30.00 -14.79
C ASP A 179 -31.73 -29.45 -13.57
N LEU A 180 -31.64 -30.25 -12.50
CA LEU A 180 -30.84 -29.92 -11.32
C LEU A 180 -29.36 -29.76 -11.69
N TYR A 181 -28.80 -30.70 -12.45
CA TYR A 181 -27.41 -30.65 -12.89
C TYR A 181 -27.11 -29.39 -13.73
N ASN A 182 -27.97 -29.08 -14.71
CA ASN A 182 -27.82 -27.91 -15.56
C ASN A 182 -27.95 -26.59 -14.76
N SER A 183 -28.91 -26.52 -13.84
CA SER A 183 -29.09 -25.36 -12.95
C SER A 183 -27.89 -25.17 -12.04
N THR A 184 -27.36 -26.26 -11.46
CA THR A 184 -26.15 -26.23 -10.65
C THR A 184 -24.94 -25.77 -11.45
N LYS A 185 -24.76 -26.27 -12.67
CA LYS A 185 -23.70 -25.80 -13.58
C LYS A 185 -23.82 -24.31 -13.89
N LEU A 186 -25.02 -23.83 -14.19
CA LEU A 186 -25.24 -22.42 -14.50
C LEU A 186 -24.92 -21.53 -13.29
N ILE A 187 -25.40 -21.89 -12.09
CA ILE A 187 -25.15 -21.15 -10.86
C ILE A 187 -23.66 -21.15 -10.51
N LEU A 188 -23.00 -22.32 -10.52
CA LEU A 188 -21.57 -22.40 -10.22
C LEU A 188 -20.71 -21.67 -11.27
N GLY A 189 -21.05 -21.80 -12.55
CA GLY A 189 -20.35 -21.14 -13.65
C GLY A 189 -20.47 -19.61 -13.58
N THR A 190 -21.68 -19.09 -13.38
CA THR A 190 -21.91 -17.64 -13.25
C THR A 190 -21.29 -17.07 -11.98
N ALA A 191 -21.43 -17.75 -10.83
CA ALA A 191 -20.79 -17.34 -9.58
C ALA A 191 -19.25 -17.32 -9.70
N SER A 192 -18.67 -18.34 -10.34
CA SER A 192 -17.22 -18.39 -10.59
C SER A 192 -16.78 -17.26 -11.53
N GLY A 193 -17.54 -16.99 -12.59
CA GLY A 193 -17.27 -15.88 -13.50
C GLY A 193 -17.30 -14.52 -12.81
N ILE A 194 -18.31 -14.28 -11.97
CA ILE A 194 -18.42 -13.05 -11.16
C ILE A 194 -17.23 -12.94 -10.20
N ALA A 195 -16.86 -14.03 -9.53
CA ALA A 195 -15.70 -14.03 -8.62
C ALA A 195 -14.41 -13.65 -9.37
N VAL A 196 -14.17 -14.18 -10.57
CA VAL A 196 -13.01 -13.81 -11.39
C VAL A 196 -13.04 -12.33 -11.78
N LEU A 197 -14.19 -11.80 -12.20
CA LEU A 197 -14.33 -10.38 -12.56
C LEU A 197 -14.07 -9.46 -11.37
N ILE A 198 -14.58 -9.80 -10.19
CA ILE A 198 -14.33 -9.06 -8.95
C ILE A 198 -12.83 -9.12 -8.59
N ALA A 199 -12.20 -10.30 -8.70
CA ALA A 199 -10.78 -10.45 -8.44
C ALA A 199 -9.93 -9.56 -9.36
N LEU A 200 -10.20 -9.58 -10.67
CA LEU A 200 -9.49 -8.76 -11.65
C LEU A 200 -9.73 -7.27 -11.42
N GLY A 201 -10.98 -6.86 -11.17
CA GLY A 201 -11.33 -5.47 -10.88
C GLY A 201 -10.65 -4.96 -9.61
N ALA A 202 -10.68 -5.75 -8.53
CA ALA A 202 -10.01 -5.41 -7.28
C ALA A 202 -8.48 -5.35 -7.45
N ALA A 203 -7.89 -6.31 -8.15
CA ALA A 203 -6.45 -6.34 -8.43
C ALA A 203 -6.00 -5.11 -9.23
N LEU A 204 -6.72 -4.76 -10.30
CA LEU A 204 -6.44 -3.57 -11.11
C LEU A 204 -6.60 -2.29 -10.29
N TRP A 205 -7.70 -2.16 -9.55
CA TRP A 205 -7.97 -0.99 -8.73
C TRP A 205 -6.90 -0.75 -7.65
N ILE A 206 -6.49 -1.82 -6.94
CA ILE A 206 -5.44 -1.77 -5.92
C ILE A 206 -4.09 -1.44 -6.55
N THR A 207 -3.72 -2.12 -7.64
CA THR A 207 -2.42 -1.95 -8.31
C THR A 207 -2.26 -0.55 -8.88
N LEU A 208 -3.27 -0.04 -9.58
CA LEU A 208 -3.25 1.31 -10.16
C LEU A 208 -3.20 2.39 -9.08
N GLY A 209 -3.93 2.20 -7.97
CA GLY A 209 -3.91 3.11 -6.84
C GLY A 209 -2.52 3.22 -6.20
N ILE A 210 -1.89 2.07 -5.93
CA ILE A 210 -0.56 2.02 -5.29
C ILE A 210 0.51 2.57 -6.24
N ASN A 211 0.55 2.12 -7.50
CA ASN A 211 1.58 2.53 -8.45
C ASN A 211 1.56 4.04 -8.72
N ASN A 212 0.38 4.64 -8.89
CA ASN A 212 0.28 6.08 -9.13
C ASN A 212 0.80 6.89 -7.93
N GLY A 213 0.44 6.47 -6.72
CA GLY A 213 0.87 7.10 -5.49
C GLY A 213 2.38 7.01 -5.26
N LEU A 214 2.95 5.81 -5.41
CA LEU A 214 4.39 5.58 -5.30
C LEU A 214 5.19 6.35 -6.35
N ARG A 215 4.71 6.39 -7.60
CA ARG A 215 5.39 7.14 -8.67
C ARG A 215 5.51 8.63 -8.33
N LYS A 216 4.45 9.26 -7.80
CA LYS A 216 4.48 10.67 -7.37
C LYS A 216 5.52 10.90 -6.27
N ILE A 217 5.60 9.99 -5.29
CA ILE A 217 6.61 10.06 -4.22
C ILE A 217 8.03 9.96 -4.79
N THR A 218 8.27 9.01 -5.69
CA THR A 218 9.57 8.85 -6.34
C THR A 218 9.99 10.09 -7.12
N THR A 219 9.05 10.76 -7.80
CA THR A 219 9.33 12.02 -8.51
C THR A 219 9.82 13.11 -7.56
N VAL A 220 9.16 13.33 -6.42
CA VAL A 220 9.61 14.34 -5.44
C VAL A 220 10.91 13.95 -4.78
N ALA A 221 11.07 12.68 -4.41
CA ALA A 221 12.31 12.19 -3.82
C ALA A 221 13.50 12.40 -4.77
N ASN A 222 13.32 12.15 -6.07
CA ASN A 222 14.33 12.43 -7.09
C ASN A 222 14.61 13.92 -7.25
N ALA A 223 13.60 14.78 -7.20
CA ALA A 223 13.77 16.24 -7.25
C ALA A 223 14.58 16.74 -6.05
N VAL A 224 14.23 16.30 -4.84
CA VAL A 224 14.97 16.62 -3.62
C VAL A 224 16.42 16.11 -3.69
N ALA A 225 16.64 14.92 -4.26
CA ALA A 225 17.98 14.35 -4.41
C ALA A 225 18.91 15.19 -5.31
N ILE A 226 18.36 15.96 -6.25
CA ILE A 226 19.12 16.90 -7.09
C ILE A 226 19.07 18.34 -6.56
N GLY A 227 18.47 18.57 -5.39
CA GLY A 227 18.35 19.89 -4.76
C GLY A 227 17.17 20.75 -5.22
N ASP A 228 16.27 20.23 -6.07
CA ASP A 228 15.02 20.92 -6.40
C ASP A 228 14.01 20.75 -5.27
N LEU A 229 13.95 21.76 -4.40
CA LEU A 229 13.04 21.79 -3.26
C LEU A 229 11.70 22.43 -3.59
N ASN A 230 11.42 22.87 -4.81
CA ASN A 230 10.17 23.59 -5.14
C ASN A 230 9.02 22.66 -5.56
N GLN A 231 9.27 21.35 -5.66
CA GLN A 231 8.23 20.37 -5.96
C GLN A 231 7.35 20.09 -4.73
N THR A 232 6.04 20.06 -4.94
CA THR A 232 5.06 19.60 -3.96
C THR A 232 4.08 18.66 -4.64
N VAL A 233 3.67 17.59 -3.96
CA VAL A 233 2.69 16.64 -4.51
C VAL A 233 1.34 16.80 -3.82
N ASP A 234 0.31 16.99 -4.63
CA ASP A 234 -1.07 16.93 -4.17
C ASP A 234 -1.54 15.50 -3.92
N VAL A 235 -2.27 15.35 -2.82
CA VAL A 235 -2.77 14.07 -2.34
C VAL A 235 -4.26 13.94 -2.62
N GLU A 236 -4.59 13.07 -3.58
CA GLU A 236 -5.98 12.72 -3.89
C GLU A 236 -6.45 11.47 -3.12
N THR A 237 -5.54 10.56 -2.74
CA THR A 237 -5.90 9.32 -2.04
C THR A 237 -6.11 9.56 -0.54
N ASN A 238 -6.90 8.69 0.12
CA ASN A 238 -7.13 8.75 1.57
C ASN A 238 -6.70 7.44 2.25
N ASP A 239 -5.43 7.08 2.08
CA ASP A 239 -4.81 5.83 2.53
C ASP A 239 -3.40 6.09 3.08
N GLU A 240 -2.60 5.05 3.30
CA GLU A 240 -1.23 5.14 3.83
C GLU A 240 -0.30 5.90 2.89
N ILE A 241 -0.62 5.95 1.59
CA ILE A 241 0.13 6.74 0.62
C ILE A 241 -0.04 8.24 0.89
N LYS A 242 -1.21 8.68 1.36
CA LYS A 242 -1.42 10.06 1.80
C LYS A 242 -0.49 10.45 2.94
N ASP A 243 -0.38 9.59 3.95
CA ASP A 243 0.48 9.86 5.10
C ASP A 243 1.95 9.95 4.67
N LEU A 244 2.38 9.08 3.75
CA LEU A 244 3.72 9.12 3.18
C LEU A 244 3.98 10.40 2.38
N ILE A 245 3.05 10.80 1.50
CA ILE A 245 3.19 12.05 0.74
C ILE A 245 3.20 13.26 1.68
N ASN A 246 2.34 13.31 2.69
CA ASN A 246 2.32 14.40 3.66
C ASN A 246 3.66 14.51 4.40
N THR A 247 4.26 13.37 4.76
CA THR A 247 5.58 13.32 5.40
C THR A 247 6.68 13.84 4.47
N VAL A 248 6.65 13.44 3.20
CA VAL A 248 7.59 13.93 2.18
C VAL A 248 7.41 15.43 1.94
N ASN A 249 6.17 15.92 1.82
CA ASN A 249 5.89 17.34 1.66
C ASN A 249 6.40 18.15 2.87
N ALA A 250 6.18 17.67 4.11
CA ALA A 250 6.71 18.31 5.32
C ALA A 250 8.25 18.35 5.31
N MET A 251 8.91 17.25 4.91
CA MET A 251 10.36 17.20 4.75
C MET A 251 10.85 18.21 3.71
N THR A 252 10.23 18.28 2.54
CA THR A 252 10.60 19.27 1.49
C THR A 252 10.40 20.71 1.95
N ALA A 253 9.33 21.00 2.69
CA ALA A 253 9.07 22.31 3.25
C ALA A 253 10.14 22.72 4.27
N ASN A 254 10.54 21.80 5.15
CA ASN A 254 11.61 22.04 6.12
C ASN A 254 12.96 22.28 5.43
N LEU A 255 13.32 21.46 4.43
CA LEU A 255 14.54 21.67 3.65
C LEU A 255 14.53 23.01 2.91
N ARG A 256 13.38 23.40 2.34
CA ARG A 256 13.22 24.69 1.64
C ARG A 256 13.38 25.87 2.60
N ALA A 257 12.85 25.76 3.82
CA ALA A 257 13.04 26.77 4.86
C ALA A 257 14.52 26.90 5.27
N THR A 258 15.23 25.77 5.42
CA THR A 258 16.67 25.78 5.69
C THR A 258 17.47 26.40 4.55
N ALA A 259 17.12 26.12 3.30
CA ALA A 259 17.76 26.73 2.13
C ALA A 259 17.53 28.26 2.10
N ALA A 260 16.30 28.72 2.37
CA ALA A 260 15.99 30.15 2.45
C ALA A 260 16.76 30.86 3.58
N LEU A 261 16.95 30.19 4.72
CA LEU A 261 17.78 30.71 5.81
C LEU A 261 19.26 30.81 5.40
N ALA A 262 19.78 29.80 4.69
CA ALA A 262 21.13 29.86 4.16
C ALA A 262 21.30 31.01 3.14
N ASP A 263 20.30 31.28 2.30
CA ASP A 263 20.29 32.43 1.39
C ASP A 263 20.33 33.76 2.17
N GLN A 264 19.56 33.89 3.26
CA GLN A 264 19.61 35.09 4.13
C GLN A 264 21.00 35.31 4.73
N ILE A 265 21.62 34.25 5.27
CA ILE A 265 22.98 34.30 5.79
C ILE A 265 23.98 34.69 4.70
N ALA A 266 23.84 34.14 3.49
CA ALA A 266 24.71 34.45 2.35
C ALA A 266 24.58 35.92 1.91
N MET A 267 23.40 36.53 2.08
CA MET A 267 23.17 37.96 1.86
C MET A 267 23.67 38.85 3.02
N GLY A 268 24.22 38.26 4.09
CA GLY A 268 24.71 38.96 5.27
C GLY A 268 23.62 39.35 6.27
N ASP A 269 22.37 38.89 6.09
CA ASP A 269 21.31 39.10 7.06
C ASP A 269 21.46 38.09 8.20
N LEU A 270 22.05 38.56 9.31
CA LEU A 270 22.20 37.79 10.52
C LEU A 270 21.10 38.10 11.54
N SER A 271 20.04 38.84 11.20
CA SER A 271 19.00 39.22 12.15
C SER A 271 18.07 38.05 12.52
N THR A 272 17.98 37.05 11.67
CA THR A 272 17.11 35.88 11.85
C THR A 272 17.74 34.82 12.74
N ASP A 273 16.94 34.23 13.64
CA ASP A 273 17.37 33.09 14.46
C ASP A 273 17.04 31.76 13.76
N ALA A 274 18.05 30.91 13.58
CA ALA A 274 17.83 29.53 13.19
C ALA A 274 17.17 28.78 14.36
N LYS A 275 15.97 28.22 14.13
CA LYS A 275 15.26 27.40 15.11
C LYS A 275 15.31 25.92 14.70
N PRO A 276 16.11 25.08 15.37
CA PRO A 276 16.13 23.65 15.11
C PRO A 276 14.75 23.02 15.32
N LEU A 277 14.35 22.11 14.43
CA LEU A 277 13.06 21.40 14.48
C LEU A 277 13.01 20.36 15.60
N SER A 278 14.17 19.82 15.97
CA SER A 278 14.36 18.88 17.08
C SER A 278 15.81 18.91 17.56
N ASP A 279 16.09 18.23 18.65
CA ASP A 279 17.43 17.90 19.15
C ASP A 279 18.28 17.09 18.17
N LYS A 280 17.66 16.51 17.14
CA LYS A 280 18.33 15.73 16.07
C LYS A 280 18.43 16.46 14.74
N ASP A 281 18.00 17.73 14.68
CA ASP A 281 18.07 18.54 13.46
C ASP A 281 19.49 19.05 13.23
N ALA A 282 20.34 18.20 12.64
CA ALA A 282 21.74 18.52 12.39
C ALA A 282 21.94 19.78 11.54
N LEU A 283 21.07 20.00 10.54
CA LEU A 283 21.12 21.18 9.67
C LEU A 283 20.72 22.45 10.44
N GLY A 284 19.62 22.40 11.18
CA GLY A 284 19.17 23.53 12.01
C GLY A 284 20.19 23.92 13.07
N ILE A 285 20.77 22.94 13.77
CA ILE A 285 21.81 23.17 14.79
C ILE A 285 23.08 23.76 14.16
N ALA A 286 23.48 23.27 12.99
CA ALA A 286 24.64 23.81 12.27
C ALA A 286 24.42 25.25 11.80
N MET A 287 23.24 25.58 11.27
CA MET A 287 22.87 26.94 10.89
C MET A 287 22.82 27.87 12.10
N GLN A 288 22.27 27.42 13.23
CA GLN A 288 22.27 28.19 14.48
C GLN A 288 23.69 28.52 14.94
N SER A 289 24.58 27.52 14.93
CA SER A 289 25.98 27.70 15.30
C SER A 289 26.70 28.65 14.34
N MET A 290 26.43 28.54 13.04
CA MET A 290 26.97 29.43 12.01
C MET A 290 26.55 30.89 12.23
N ILE A 291 25.25 31.16 12.45
CA ILE A 291 24.74 32.52 12.71
C ILE A 291 25.36 33.08 13.99
N SER A 292 25.44 32.28 15.06
CA SER A 292 26.05 32.70 16.33
C SER A 292 27.50 33.14 16.16
N ASN A 293 28.29 32.35 15.42
CA ASN A 293 29.69 32.65 15.13
C ASN A 293 29.81 33.92 14.26
N LEU A 294 29.03 34.03 13.18
CA LEU A 294 29.05 35.20 12.31
C LEU A 294 28.64 36.48 13.05
N ARG A 295 27.63 36.43 13.93
CA ARG A 295 27.24 37.57 14.78
C ARG A 295 28.35 37.97 15.74
N THR A 296 29.04 37.00 16.34
CA THR A 296 30.17 37.26 17.23
C THR A 296 31.30 37.97 16.47
N THR A 297 31.66 37.47 15.29
CA THR A 297 32.67 38.09 14.43
C THR A 297 32.27 39.51 14.00
N ALA A 298 31.01 39.72 13.62
CA ALA A 298 30.49 41.05 13.29
C ALA A 298 30.56 42.01 14.49
N GLY A 299 30.24 41.55 15.70
CA GLY A 299 30.35 42.35 16.92
C GLY A 299 31.78 42.76 17.26
N ILE A 300 32.75 41.87 17.08
CA ILE A 300 34.17 42.21 17.26
C ILE A 300 34.61 43.24 16.21
N ALA A 301 34.19 43.07 14.95
CA ALA A 301 34.47 44.05 13.90
C ALA A 301 33.88 45.44 14.22
N ASP A 302 32.67 45.49 14.80
CA ASP A 302 32.04 46.75 15.25
C ASP A 302 32.82 47.42 16.39
N GLN A 303 33.33 46.65 17.36
CA GLN A 303 34.21 47.17 18.41
C GLN A 303 35.49 47.78 17.85
N ILE A 304 36.13 47.09 16.89
CA ILE A 304 37.33 47.60 16.20
C ILE A 304 37.01 48.88 15.43
N ALA A 305 35.88 48.92 14.72
CA ALA A 305 35.43 50.09 13.97
C ALA A 305 35.15 51.29 14.88
N ASN A 306 34.67 51.05 16.11
CA ASN A 306 34.49 52.07 17.15
C ASN A 306 35.81 52.45 17.86
N GLY A 307 36.95 51.92 17.43
CA GLY A 307 38.28 52.26 17.94
C GLY A 307 38.72 51.47 19.16
N ASP A 308 37.95 50.48 19.62
CA ASP A 308 38.39 49.59 20.69
C ASP A 308 39.36 48.53 20.12
N LEU A 309 40.64 48.87 20.14
CA LEU A 309 41.72 47.95 19.77
C LEU A 309 42.16 47.07 20.95
N THR A 310 41.49 47.08 22.10
CA THR A 310 41.85 46.20 23.24
C THR A 310 41.26 44.78 23.09
N VAL A 311 40.30 44.62 22.18
CA VAL A 311 39.70 43.32 21.84
C VAL A 311 40.73 42.32 21.32
N SER A 312 40.50 41.04 21.60
CA SER A 312 41.35 39.95 21.12
C SER A 312 40.50 38.94 20.35
N PRO A 313 40.34 39.10 19.03
CA PRO A 313 39.66 38.12 18.19
C PRO A 313 40.32 36.76 18.36
N LYS A 314 39.54 35.72 18.69
CA LYS A 314 40.06 34.35 18.81
C LYS A 314 39.53 33.52 17.64
N PRO A 315 40.39 33.02 16.75
CA PRO A 315 39.97 32.11 15.67
C PRO A 315 39.27 30.87 16.23
N LEU A 316 38.16 30.45 15.59
CA LEU A 316 37.38 29.26 15.98
C LEU A 316 38.12 27.95 15.65
N SER A 317 39.01 27.99 14.66
CA SER A 317 39.89 26.89 14.26
C SER A 317 41.08 27.44 13.48
N ASP A 318 42.08 26.60 13.23
CA ASP A 318 43.25 26.93 12.39
C ASP A 318 42.88 27.27 10.93
N LYS A 319 41.62 27.04 10.52
CA LYS A 319 41.09 27.35 9.19
C LYS A 319 40.06 28.49 9.18
N ASP A 320 39.83 29.14 10.32
CA ASP A 320 38.89 30.26 10.43
C ASP A 320 39.47 31.52 9.78
N ALA A 321 39.28 31.64 8.46
CA ALA A 321 39.83 32.74 7.68
C ALA A 321 39.38 34.12 8.18
N LEU A 322 38.11 34.25 8.64
CA LEU A 322 37.59 35.51 9.17
C LEU A 322 38.21 35.84 10.53
N GLY A 323 38.26 34.88 11.45
CA GLY A 323 38.86 35.06 12.76
C GLY A 323 40.34 35.43 12.69
N ILE A 324 41.12 34.74 11.85
CA ILE A 324 42.54 35.02 11.62
C ILE A 324 42.74 36.41 11.02
N ALA A 325 41.91 36.80 10.04
CA ALA A 325 41.99 38.12 9.42
C ALA A 325 41.67 39.24 10.43
N LEU A 326 40.67 39.05 11.31
CA LEU A 326 40.38 40.01 12.37
C LEU A 326 41.55 40.13 13.36
N GLU A 327 42.15 39.01 13.78
CA GLU A 327 43.30 39.01 14.69
C GLU A 327 44.48 39.82 14.10
N GLN A 328 44.84 39.53 12.85
CA GLN A 328 45.91 40.25 12.13
C GLN A 328 45.56 41.74 11.94
N MET A 329 44.30 42.06 11.67
CA MET A 329 43.84 43.45 11.54
C MET A 329 44.04 44.22 12.85
N VAL A 330 43.65 43.64 13.99
CA VAL A 330 43.86 44.27 15.31
C VAL A 330 45.34 44.45 15.60
N GLU A 331 46.18 43.43 15.34
CA GLU A 331 47.63 43.53 15.54
C GLU A 331 48.25 44.66 14.70
N ARG A 332 47.86 44.77 13.43
CA ARG A 332 48.34 45.84 12.54
C ARG A 332 47.85 47.22 12.97
N LEU A 333 46.58 47.36 13.35
CA LEU A 333 46.04 48.63 13.85
C LEU A 333 46.72 49.06 15.16
N ARG A 334 46.97 48.13 16.09
CA ARG A 334 47.76 48.40 17.30
C ARG A 334 49.16 48.90 16.97
N GLY A 335 49.83 48.27 16.02
CA GLY A 335 51.15 48.70 15.54
C GLY A 335 51.12 50.12 14.98
N VAL A 336 50.17 50.43 14.10
CA VAL A 336 50.01 51.77 13.52
C VAL A 336 49.76 52.84 14.60
N VAL A 337 48.93 52.53 15.61
CA VAL A 337 48.69 53.45 16.74
C VAL A 337 49.95 53.65 17.57
N ALA A 338 50.72 52.58 17.84
CA ALA A 338 51.99 52.69 18.57
C ALA A 338 53.03 53.52 17.81
N ASP A 339 53.14 53.35 16.49
CA ASP A 339 54.01 54.16 15.63
C ASP A 339 53.59 55.63 15.64
N ALA A 340 52.28 55.92 15.61
CA ALA A 340 51.75 57.28 15.69
C ALA A 340 52.04 57.95 17.04
N ILE A 341 51.91 57.22 18.15
CA ILE A 341 52.27 57.71 19.50
C ILE A 341 53.76 58.03 19.54
N SER A 342 54.62 57.12 19.06
CA SER A 342 56.07 57.33 19.04
C SER A 342 56.46 58.54 18.17
N ALA A 343 55.81 58.73 17.02
CA ALA A 343 56.01 59.91 16.19
C ALA A 343 55.56 61.21 16.89
N ALA A 344 54.43 61.19 17.59
CA ALA A 344 53.95 62.33 18.37
C ALA A 344 54.90 62.68 19.53
N GLU A 345 55.47 61.69 20.20
CA GLU A 345 56.49 61.88 21.25
C GLU A 345 57.78 62.51 20.68
N ASN A 346 58.24 62.02 19.52
CA ASN A 346 59.39 62.61 18.82
C ASN A 346 59.13 64.05 18.40
N VAL A 347 57.94 64.36 17.86
CA VAL A 347 57.54 65.73 17.49
C VAL A 347 57.44 66.62 18.73
N SER A 348 56.86 66.12 19.82
CA SER A 348 56.76 66.86 21.09
C SER A 348 58.15 67.19 21.64
N SER A 349 59.04 66.20 21.67
CA SER A 349 60.43 66.39 22.15
C SER A 349 61.20 67.35 21.24
N GLY A 350 61.10 67.20 19.92
CA GLY A 350 61.74 68.13 18.96
C GLY A 350 61.16 69.54 19.03
N SER A 351 59.87 69.70 19.32
CA SER A 351 59.25 71.02 19.52
C SER A 351 59.73 71.69 20.81
N GLN A 352 59.95 70.92 21.87
CA GLN A 352 60.54 71.43 23.12
C GLN A 352 61.99 71.90 22.91
N GLU A 353 62.81 71.12 22.19
CA GLU A 353 64.19 71.49 21.87
C GLU A 353 64.26 72.71 20.93
N LEU A 354 63.38 72.78 19.93
CA LEU A 354 63.28 73.94 19.04
C LEU A 354 62.84 75.19 19.79
N SER A 355 61.90 75.07 20.75
CA SER A 355 61.48 76.18 21.61
C SER A 355 62.66 76.71 22.43
N ALA A 356 63.42 75.83 23.08
CA ALA A 356 64.61 76.20 23.84
C ALA A 356 65.68 76.87 22.95
N SER A 357 65.91 76.35 21.75
CA SER A 357 66.82 76.94 20.77
C SER A 357 66.36 78.32 20.30
N SER A 358 65.04 78.49 20.10
CA SER A 358 64.44 79.76 19.69
C SER A 358 64.55 80.82 20.80
N GLU A 359 64.39 80.44 22.07
CA GLU A 359 64.65 81.32 23.22
C GLU A 359 66.11 81.76 23.26
N GLN A 360 67.05 80.83 23.07
CA GLN A 360 68.48 81.13 23.06
C GLN A 360 68.85 82.07 21.89
N VAL A 361 68.30 81.85 20.69
CA VAL A 361 68.50 82.74 19.54
C VAL A 361 67.88 84.11 19.80
N SER A 362 66.69 84.19 20.38
CA SER A 362 66.06 85.47 20.75
C SER A 362 66.91 86.24 21.76
N GLN A 363 67.48 85.56 22.75
CA GLN A 363 68.40 86.14 23.72
C GLN A 363 69.65 86.70 23.01
N GLY A 364 70.30 85.89 22.16
CA GLY A 364 71.49 86.30 21.40
C GLY A 364 71.21 87.42 20.39
N ALA A 365 70.05 87.43 19.76
CA ALA A 365 69.61 88.52 18.88
C ALA A 365 69.40 89.83 19.66
N THR A 366 68.89 89.74 20.90
CA THR A 366 68.77 90.89 21.81
C THR A 366 70.13 91.43 22.22
N GLU A 367 71.09 90.55 22.53
CA GLU A 367 72.48 90.93 22.82
C GLU A 367 73.18 91.56 21.60
N GLN A 368 72.96 91.02 20.40
CA GLN A 368 73.46 91.61 19.16
C GLN A 368 72.84 92.98 18.87
N ALA A 369 71.53 93.14 19.10
CA ALA A 369 70.86 94.43 18.97
C ALA A 369 71.46 95.46 19.93
N ALA A 370 71.68 95.10 21.20
CA ALA A 370 72.34 95.96 22.18
C ALA A 370 73.78 96.31 21.77
N SER A 371 74.55 95.34 21.28
CA SER A 371 75.91 95.57 20.76
C SER A 371 75.89 96.51 19.54
N ALA A 372 74.89 96.40 18.67
CA ALA A 372 74.72 97.28 17.52
C ALA A 372 74.27 98.69 17.91
N GLU A 373 73.44 98.84 18.95
CA GLU A 373 73.11 100.14 19.56
C GLU A 373 74.34 100.78 20.19
N GLU A 374 75.14 100.02 20.95
CA GLU A 374 76.38 100.51 21.57
C GLU A 374 77.42 100.92 20.51
N ALA A 375 77.56 100.13 19.44
CA ALA A 375 78.40 100.48 18.30
C ALA A 375 77.88 101.73 17.58
N SER A 376 76.57 101.88 17.41
CA SER A 376 75.97 103.09 16.82
C SER A 376 76.19 104.31 17.70
N ALA A 377 76.03 104.19 19.02
CA ALA A 377 76.32 105.26 19.98
C ALA A 377 77.80 105.64 19.95
N SER A 378 78.70 104.66 19.89
CA SER A 378 80.14 104.89 19.71
C SER A 378 80.44 105.56 18.37
N MET A 379 79.69 105.23 17.30
CA MET A 379 79.79 105.92 16.01
C MET A 379 79.25 107.35 16.06
N GLU A 380 78.16 107.62 16.80
CA GLU A 380 77.66 108.99 17.03
C GLU A 380 78.66 109.82 17.85
N GLU A 381 79.24 109.23 18.90
CA GLU A 381 80.27 109.87 19.72
C GLU A 381 81.55 110.11 18.90
N MET A 382 81.95 109.18 18.03
CA MET A 382 83.02 109.39 17.06
C MET A 382 82.69 110.50 16.07
N ALA A 383 81.49 110.52 15.49
CA ALA A 383 81.06 111.56 14.56
C ALA A 383 81.03 112.94 15.24
N ALA A 384 80.57 113.02 16.50
CA ALA A 384 80.61 114.22 17.31
C ALA A 384 82.04 114.68 17.60
N ASN A 385 82.96 113.77 17.95
CA ASN A 385 84.38 114.07 18.12
C ASN A 385 85.05 114.52 16.81
N ILE A 386 84.72 113.90 15.67
CA ILE A 386 85.21 114.32 14.34
C ILE A 386 84.70 115.73 14.02
N LYS A 387 83.41 116.01 14.28
CA LYS A 387 82.84 117.34 14.10
C LYS A 387 83.49 118.37 15.02
N GLN A 388 83.70 118.04 16.29
CA GLN A 388 84.40 118.89 17.25
C GLN A 388 85.85 119.14 16.83
N ASN A 389 86.55 118.14 16.32
CA ASN A 389 87.90 118.31 15.77
C ASN A 389 87.91 119.17 14.50
N ALA A 390 86.91 119.02 13.63
CA ALA A 390 86.75 119.88 12.46
C ALA A 390 86.46 121.33 12.86
N ASP A 391 85.59 121.56 13.85
CA ASP A 391 85.30 122.89 14.40
C ASP A 391 86.55 123.49 15.08
N ASN A 392 87.30 122.70 15.85
CA ASN A 392 88.59 123.10 16.43
C ASN A 392 89.62 123.46 15.35
N ALA A 393 89.69 122.69 14.26
CA ALA A 393 90.59 122.97 13.14
C ALA A 393 90.18 124.27 12.40
N ALA A 394 88.88 124.47 12.16
CA ALA A 394 88.35 125.71 11.58
C ALA A 394 88.56 126.92 12.50
N GLN A 395 88.40 126.75 13.82
CA GLN A 395 88.70 127.79 14.81
C GLN A 395 90.19 128.09 14.89
N THR A 396 91.05 127.08 14.79
CA THR A 396 92.50 127.22 14.68
C THR A 396 92.88 127.97 13.40
N GLU A 397 92.25 127.67 12.26
CA GLU A 397 92.41 128.43 11.01
C GLU A 397 92.00 129.89 11.20
N LYS A 398 90.87 130.14 11.88
CA LYS A 398 90.37 131.50 12.16
C LYS A 398 91.31 132.29 13.07
N ILE A 399 91.86 131.66 14.12
CA ILE A 399 92.89 132.24 15.00
C ILE A 399 94.16 132.54 14.19
N ALA A 400 94.63 131.59 13.38
CA ALA A 400 95.79 131.78 12.52
C ALA A 400 95.61 132.93 11.50
N ARG A 401 94.41 133.08 10.92
CA ARG A 401 94.07 134.22 10.05
C ARG A 401 93.97 135.55 10.80
N GLN A 402 93.50 135.56 12.05
CA GLN A 402 93.40 136.77 12.87
C GLN A 402 94.77 137.23 13.41
N SER A 403 95.69 136.30 13.69
CA SER A 403 97.07 136.60 14.10
C SER A 403 97.98 137.01 12.93
N ALA A 404 97.50 136.96 11.68
CA ALA A 404 98.23 137.35 10.47
C ALA A 404 97.99 138.80 10.02
N LYS A 405 97.40 139.64 10.87
CA LYS A 405 97.29 141.10 10.71
C LYS A 405 97.93 141.79 11.90
#